data_AF-A0A540K8P2-F1
#
_entry.id   AF-A0A540K8P2-F1
#
_cell.length_a   1.000
_cell.length_b   1.000
_cell.length_c   1.000
_cell.angle_alpha   90.00
_cell.angle_beta   90.00
_cell.angle_gamma   90.00
#
_symmetry.space_group_name_H-M   'P 1'
#
loop_
_entity.id
_entity.type
_entity.pdbx_description
1 polymer ?
#
loop_
_entity_poly.entity_id
_entity_poly.type
_entity_poly.pdbx_seq_one_letter_code
_entity_poly.pdbx_strand_id
1 'polypeptide(L)' 'MGGKSTLIRQVCLAVILAQLGADVPAESIELSPVDRIFVRMGSKDNIMVVLSTFLSIL' A
#
# COMPACT_ATOMS: atom_id res chain seq x y z
N MET A 1 8.71 8.86 12.54
CA MET A 1 7.28 8.73 12.21
C MET A 1 6.82 9.82 11.25
N GLY A 2 7.42 9.96 10.07
CA GLY A 2 7.14 11.09 9.16
C GLY A 2 5.98 10.87 8.18
N GLY A 3 4.98 10.04 8.52
CA GLY A 3 3.78 9.83 7.69
C GLY A 3 3.95 9.11 6.34
N LYS A 4 5.19 8.88 5.87
CA LYS A 4 5.48 8.27 4.55
C LYS A 4 4.71 6.97 4.27
N SER A 5 4.70 6.03 5.22
CA SER A 5 3.98 4.76 5.06
C SER A 5 2.46 4.94 5.08
N THR A 6 1.96 5.92 5.82
CA THR A 6 0.54 6.29 5.84
C THR A 6 0.13 6.85 4.49
N LEU A 7 0.92 7.76 3.91
CA LEU A 7 0.64 8.37 2.62
C LEU A 7 0.60 7.33 1.50
N ILE A 8 1.56 6.40 1.46
CA ILE A 8 1.57 5.34 0.45
C ILE A 8 0.33 4.45 0.55
N ARG A 9 -0.12 4.12 1.77
CA ARG A 9 -1.36 3.36 1.99
C ARG A 9 -2.60 4.16 1.57
N GLN A 10 -2.66 5.45 1.87
CA GLN A 10 -3.78 6.32 1.47
C GLN A 10 -3.92 6.36 -0.05
N VAL A 11 -2.82 6.52 -0.79
CA VAL A 11 -2.83 6.51 -2.26
C VAL A 11 -3.29 5.15 -2.79
N CYS A 12 -2.77 4.04 -2.27
CA CYS A 12 -3.20 2.71 -2.70
C CYS A 12 -4.70 2.48 -2.45
N LEU A 13 -5.21 2.93 -1.30
CA LEU A 13 -6.62 2.79 -0.95
C LEU A 13 -7.51 3.63 -1.89
N ALA A 14 -7.08 4.86 -2.23
CA ALA A 14 -7.80 5.73 -3.15
C ALA A 14 -7.95 5.09 -4.55
N VAL A 15 -6.91 4.45 -5.06
CA VAL A 15 -6.95 3.71 -6.34
C VAL A 15 -7.98 2.57 -6.29
N ILE A 16 -7.99 1.80 -5.21
CA ILE A 16 -8.93 0.68 -5.04
C ILE A 16 -10.38 1.19 -4.97
N LEU A 17 -10.65 2.22 -4.17
CA LEU A 17 -11.99 2.81 -4.04
C LEU A 17 -12.49 3.35 -5.38
N ALA A 18 -11.64 4.08 -6.10
CA ALA A 18 -11.96 4.60 -7.42
C ALA A 18 -12.33 3.49 -8.41
N GLN A 19 -11.57 2.38 -8.43
CA GLN A 19 -11.85 1.25 -9.33
C GLN A 19 -13.07 0.42 -8.92
N LEU A 20 -13.49 0.48 -7.66
CA LEU A 20 -14.76 -0.10 -7.18
C LEU A 20 -15.97 0.79 -7.50
N GLY A 21 -15.76 2.04 -7.94
CA GLY A 21 -16.81 3.04 -8.11
C GLY A 21 -17.32 3.62 -6.79
N ALA A 22 -16.52 3.56 -5.72
CA ALA A 22 -16.83 4.15 -4.43
C ALA A 22 -16.30 5.58 -4.30
N ASP A 23 -16.86 6.35 -3.38
CA ASP A 23 -16.35 7.69 -3.04
C ASP A 23 -14.91 7.62 -2.54
N VAL A 24 -14.07 8.50 -3.09
CA VAL A 24 -12.65 8.60 -2.74
C VAL A 24 -12.44 9.81 -1.82
N PRO A 25 -11.70 9.69 -0.71
CA PRO A 25 -11.40 10.81 0.18
C PRO A 25 -10.32 11.72 -0.42
N ALA A 26 -10.67 12.46 -1.47
CA ALA A 26 -9.83 13.45 -2.15
C ALA A 26 -10.70 14.60 -2.66
N GLU A 27 -10.11 15.80 -2.80
CA GLU A 27 -10.80 16.95 -3.42
C GLU A 27 -11.03 16.73 -4.92
N SER A 28 -10.07 16.09 -5.59
CA SER A 28 -10.18 15.63 -6.98
C SER A 28 -9.30 14.40 -7.19
N ILE A 29 -9.65 13.56 -8.17
CA ILE A 29 -8.86 12.40 -8.55
C ILE A 29 -8.88 12.22 -10.07
N GLU A 30 -7.69 12.09 -10.65
CA GLU A 30 -7.50 11.68 -12.04
C GLU A 30 -6.73 10.36 -12.03
N LEU A 31 -7.31 9.31 -12.60
CA LEU A 31 -6.81 7.94 -12.51
C LEU A 31 -6.96 7.25 -13.87
N SER A 32 -5.91 6.53 -14.28
CA SER A 32 -6.01 5.50 -15.33
C SER A 32 -6.24 4.12 -14.68
N PRO A 33 -7.06 3.23 -15.27
CA PRO A 33 -7.30 1.90 -14.71
C PRO A 33 -6.00 1.14 -14.44
N VAL A 34 -5.86 0.58 -13.24
CA VAL A 34 -4.68 -0.19 -12.81
C VAL A 34 -5.06 -1.66 -12.65
N ASP A 35 -4.26 -2.55 -13.24
CA ASP A 35 -4.49 -4.00 -13.10
C ASP A 35 -4.06 -4.52 -11.71
N ARG A 36 -2.92 -4.05 -11.20
CA ARG A 36 -2.39 -4.50 -9.91
C ARG A 36 -1.57 -3.42 -9.20
N ILE A 37 -1.73 -3.35 -7.88
CA ILE A 37 -0.94 -2.47 -7.00
C ILE A 37 0.12 -3.31 -6.29
N PHE A 38 1.40 -2.98 -6.49
CA PHE A 38 2.52 -3.62 -5.81
C PHE A 38 3.02 -2.73 -4.68
N VAL A 39 3.15 -3.29 -3.47
CA VAL A 39 3.68 -2.57 -2.31
C VAL A 39 4.69 -3.46 -1.59
N ARG A 40 5.91 -2.95 -1.44
CA ARG A 40 6.90 -3.51 -0.51
C ARG A 40 6.98 -2.62 0.71
N MET A 41 6.23 -2.94 1.76
CA MET A 41 6.25 -2.18 3.01
C MET A 41 6.19 -3.06 4.24
N GLY A 42 7.11 -2.77 5.17
CA GLY A 42 7.20 -3.41 6.48
C GLY A 42 8.00 -4.71 6.47
N SER A 43 8.86 -4.86 7.48
CA SER A 43 9.21 -6.16 8.04
C SER A 43 8.09 -6.53 9.00
N LYS A 44 7.38 -7.64 8.76
CA LYS A 44 6.68 -8.31 9.86
C LYS A 44 7.68 -9.24 10.50
N ASP A 45 7.86 -9.13 11.81
CA ASP A 45 8.65 -10.09 12.56
C ASP A 45 7.85 -11.41 12.58
N ASN A 46 8.12 -12.28 11.60
CA ASN A 46 7.57 -13.63 11.59
C ASN A 46 8.33 -14.47 12.62
N ILE A 47 7.99 -14.33 13.91
CA ILE A 47 8.62 -15.09 15.01
C ILE A 47 8.49 -16.62 14.78
N MET A 48 7.46 -17.05 14.03
CA MET A 48 7.19 -18.44 13.69
C MET A 48 8.11 -19.01 12.59
N VAL A 49 8.87 -18.18 11.87
CA VAL A 49 9.75 -18.63 10.78
C VAL A 49 11.12 -18.01 10.98
N VAL A 50 12.16 -18.84 11.15
CA VAL A 50 13.55 -18.38 11.32
C VAL A 50 14.12 -17.91 9.97
N LEU A 51 13.61 -16.79 9.46
CA LEU A 51 14.14 -16.09 8.30
C LEU A 51 14.69 -14.74 8.75
N SER A 52 15.85 -14.36 8.23
CA SER A 52 16.42 -13.03 8.48
C SER A 52 15.47 -11.95 7.98
N THR A 53 15.40 -10.83 8.70
CA THR A 53 14.70 -9.62 8.24
C THR A 53 15.20 -9.16 6.87
N PHE A 54 16.49 -9.32 6.58
CA PHE A 54 17.06 -8.97 5.28
C PHE A 54 16.51 -9.86 4.15
N LEU A 55 16.47 -11.17 4.38
CA LEU A 55 15.85 -12.12 3.45
C LEU A 55 14.34 -11.89 3.32
N SER A 56 13.69 -11.44 4.39
CA SER A 56 12.25 -11.12 4.41
C SER A 56 11.91 -9.79 3.75
N ILE A 57 12.89 -8.97 3.35
CA ILE A 57 12.75 -7.67 2.67
C ILE A 57 13.23 -7.73 1.20
N LEU A 58 14.20 -8.58 0.87
CA LEU A 58 14.51 -8.99 -0.51
C LEU A 58 13.27 -9.57 -1.22
#